data_AF-A0A8D0ESV0-F1
#
_entry.id   AF-A0A8D0ESV0-F1
#
_cell.length_a   1.000
_cell.length_b   1.000
_cell.length_c   1.000
_cell.angle_alpha   90.00
_cell.angle_beta   90.00
_cell.angle_gamma   90.00
#
_symmetry.space_group_name_H-M   'P 1'
#
loop_
_entity.id
_entity.type
_entity.pdbx_description
1 polymer ?
#
loop_
_entity_poly.entity_id
_entity_poly.type
_entity_poly.pdbx_seq_one_letter_code
_entity_poly.pdbx_strand_id
1 'polypeptide(L)'
;MTRECSLLLPRVCAALADPRQPGSDDTCLEKLLDWFRDLTEFGECPPPLVQDNPCLTEFITSVLALPEPSPSILSFTLRLAGILAASENRFQHLQQEKLLVRLFGRDGPLNSALWEDASVRSGWVEGVHSMMHHQPALCFLCDGGGIDVIFTLQGDPSLFVASAASQLLVHMLTLSVESETTKPLSTKDCDWPACAQMIIKRIEDSLQSSSSSHIEQSLKLLTSLFGSCRATWTEVLWLVMTYICSFWTLVTSALEHLTPVQAGPLAVGLLRLYKCPQDVRIQALTVLLQPMDCILRAASQPLEYAGLLDESVSDPATVESLLSSRSSCVSLLCQTLAHLEELLSLIHLPVDLPYTSLLHSLMTILQFCNGFLSPASPLGSTISRILINCFRVQRSALDVLAALSERKGSLFDVLLAYLESPNTSPTVSIELRRDPSLLACPSGMQF
;
A
#
# COMPACT_ATOMS: atom_id res chain seq x y z
N MET A 1 -15.22 15.71 -23.59
CA MET A 1 -15.60 17.06 -23.11
C MET A 1 -16.87 17.54 -23.80
N THR A 2 -17.87 18.05 -23.09
CA THR A 2 -19.05 18.68 -23.72
C THR A 2 -18.71 20.09 -24.20
N ARG A 3 -19.36 20.56 -25.27
CA ARG A 3 -19.16 21.90 -25.86
C ARG A 3 -19.44 23.05 -24.87
N GLU A 4 -20.31 22.82 -23.89
CA GLU A 4 -20.63 23.82 -22.86
C GLU A 4 -19.51 23.95 -21.82
N CYS A 5 -18.89 22.83 -21.41
CA CYS A 5 -17.75 22.86 -20.49
C CYS A 5 -16.53 23.57 -21.10
N SER A 6 -16.25 23.36 -22.40
CA SER A 6 -15.14 24.04 -23.07
C SER A 6 -15.32 25.56 -23.15
N LEU A 7 -16.56 26.05 -23.23
CA LEU A 7 -16.87 27.47 -23.24
C LEU A 7 -16.74 28.13 -21.85
N LEU A 8 -16.97 27.38 -20.78
CA LEU A 8 -16.87 27.89 -19.41
C LEU A 8 -15.46 27.82 -18.84
N LEU A 9 -14.63 26.89 -19.32
CA LEU A 9 -13.30 26.62 -18.80
C LEU A 9 -12.40 27.88 -18.71
N PRO A 10 -12.30 28.77 -19.73
CA PRO A 10 -11.51 29.98 -19.61
C PRO A 10 -11.96 30.91 -18.47
N ARG A 11 -13.28 30.99 -18.21
CA ARG A 11 -13.83 31.81 -17.12
C ARG A 11 -13.53 31.21 -15.75
N VAL A 12 -13.55 29.88 -15.65
CA VAL A 12 -13.15 29.17 -14.43
C VAL A 12 -11.67 29.41 -14.14
N CYS A 13 -10.80 29.22 -15.13
CA CYS A 13 -9.36 29.50 -15.02
C CYS A 13 -9.09 30.95 -14.57
N ALA A 14 -9.76 31.92 -15.19
CA ALA A 14 -9.61 33.33 -14.82
C ALA A 14 -10.07 33.62 -13.39
N ALA A 15 -11.15 32.99 -12.93
CA ALA A 15 -11.65 33.15 -11.56
C ALA A 15 -10.70 32.53 -10.53
N LEU A 16 -10.14 31.35 -10.82
CA LEU A 16 -9.17 30.67 -9.95
C LEU A 16 -7.83 31.41 -9.85
N ALA A 17 -7.41 32.09 -10.91
CA ALA A 17 -6.17 32.87 -10.93
C ALA A 17 -6.32 34.28 -10.34
N ASP A 18 -7.53 34.77 -10.07
CA ASP A 18 -7.75 36.13 -9.54
C ASP A 18 -7.63 36.12 -8.00
N PRO A 19 -6.55 36.71 -7.41
CA PRO A 19 -6.35 36.72 -5.97
C PRO A 19 -7.38 37.55 -5.20
N ARG A 20 -8.23 38.31 -5.90
CA ARG A 20 -9.30 39.13 -5.30
C ARG A 20 -10.59 38.35 -5.10
N GLN A 21 -10.73 37.18 -5.71
CA GLN A 21 -11.89 36.32 -5.50
C GLN A 21 -11.81 35.65 -4.12
N PRO A 22 -12.96 35.42 -3.45
CA PRO A 22 -12.96 34.63 -2.23
C PRO A 22 -12.34 33.25 -2.51
N GLY A 23 -11.56 32.74 -1.55
CA GLY A 23 -10.89 31.44 -1.67
C GLY A 23 -11.85 30.36 -2.14
N SER A 24 -11.40 29.55 -3.09
CA SER A 24 -12.20 28.43 -3.59
C SER A 24 -12.31 27.34 -2.53
N ASP A 25 -13.51 26.78 -2.36
CA ASP A 25 -13.72 25.61 -1.49
C ASP A 25 -12.93 24.41 -2.04
N ASP A 26 -12.15 23.76 -1.16
CA ASP A 26 -11.35 22.59 -1.50
C ASP A 26 -12.19 21.49 -2.15
N THR A 27 -13.46 21.33 -1.71
CA THR A 27 -14.40 20.36 -2.32
C THR A 27 -14.66 20.64 -3.79
N CYS A 28 -14.71 21.92 -4.19
CA CYS A 28 -14.90 22.30 -5.59
C CYS A 28 -13.63 22.05 -6.41
N LEU A 29 -12.45 22.30 -5.83
CA LEU A 29 -11.17 22.04 -6.47
C LEU A 29 -10.95 20.54 -6.72
N GLU A 30 -11.25 19.69 -5.73
CA GLU A 30 -11.20 18.22 -5.89
C GLU A 30 -12.11 17.74 -7.01
N LYS A 31 -13.38 18.18 -7.04
CA LYS A 31 -14.32 17.79 -8.09
C LYS A 31 -13.87 18.21 -9.49
N LEU A 32 -13.19 19.36 -9.59
CA LEU A 32 -12.63 19.83 -10.85
C LEU A 32 -11.45 18.96 -11.28
N LEU A 33 -10.58 18.54 -10.35
CA LEU A 33 -9.49 17.59 -10.64
C LEU A 33 -10.01 16.22 -11.06
N ASP A 34 -11.04 15.70 -10.39
CA ASP A 34 -11.68 14.43 -10.78
C ASP A 34 -12.25 14.53 -12.20
N TRP A 35 -12.90 15.65 -12.54
CA TRP A 35 -13.38 15.90 -13.90
C TRP A 35 -12.24 15.90 -14.94
N PHE A 36 -11.09 16.49 -14.62
CA PHE A 36 -9.92 16.44 -15.51
C PHE A 36 -9.37 15.01 -15.64
N ARG A 37 -9.35 14.24 -14.55
CA ARG A 37 -8.90 12.83 -14.57
C ARG A 37 -9.79 11.98 -15.48
N ASP A 38 -11.10 12.09 -15.34
CA ASP A 38 -12.08 11.40 -16.18
C ASP A 38 -11.89 11.73 -17.68
N LEU A 39 -11.59 13.00 -17.99
CA LEU A 39 -11.31 13.42 -19.37
C LEU A 39 -10.02 12.81 -19.93
N THR A 40 -9.05 12.52 -19.07
CA THR A 40 -7.77 11.90 -19.49
C THR A 40 -7.84 10.38 -19.57
N GLU A 41 -8.72 9.71 -18.81
CA GLU A 41 -8.83 8.25 -18.74
C GLU A 41 -9.80 7.65 -19.78
N PHE A 42 -10.95 8.29 -20.03
CA PHE A 42 -12.01 7.74 -20.90
C PHE A 42 -11.95 8.19 -22.37
N GLY A 43 -10.88 8.88 -22.77
CA GLY A 43 -10.75 9.41 -24.13
C GLY A 43 -10.13 8.41 -25.10
N GLU A 44 -10.95 7.71 -25.90
CA GLU A 44 -10.53 7.31 -27.25
C GLU A 44 -10.10 8.58 -28.00
N CYS A 45 -8.79 8.76 -28.12
CA CYS A 45 -8.06 9.82 -28.84
C CYS A 45 -8.92 10.95 -29.47
N PRO A 46 -9.02 12.11 -28.80
CA PRO A 46 -9.00 13.39 -29.50
C PRO A 46 -7.63 14.06 -29.28
N PRO A 47 -7.05 14.77 -30.29
CA PRO A 47 -5.94 15.71 -30.08
C PRO A 47 -6.30 16.78 -29.02
N PRO A 48 -5.31 17.47 -28.41
CA PRO A 48 -5.13 17.38 -26.98
C PRO A 48 -5.84 18.49 -26.24
N LEU A 49 -6.45 18.13 -25.10
CA LEU A 49 -7.07 19.02 -24.13
C LEU A 49 -6.30 20.34 -23.90
N VAL A 50 -4.96 20.28 -23.89
CA VAL A 50 -4.10 21.45 -23.71
C VAL A 50 -3.98 22.33 -24.96
N GLN A 51 -3.84 21.76 -26.17
CA GLN A 51 -3.78 22.57 -27.41
C GLN A 51 -5.15 23.19 -27.73
N ASP A 52 -6.24 22.48 -27.41
CA ASP A 52 -7.59 22.97 -27.62
C ASP A 52 -8.02 24.01 -26.56
N ASN A 53 -7.34 24.07 -25.42
CA ASN A 53 -7.68 24.96 -24.32
C ASN A 53 -6.42 25.66 -23.76
N PRO A 54 -5.87 26.66 -24.47
CA PRO A 54 -4.69 27.42 -24.03
C PRO A 54 -4.89 28.12 -22.67
N CYS A 55 -6.15 28.33 -22.26
CA CYS A 55 -6.48 28.85 -20.94
C CYS A 55 -5.92 28.02 -19.77
N LEU A 56 -5.57 26.74 -19.98
CA LEU A 56 -4.96 25.89 -18.96
C LEU A 56 -3.49 26.24 -18.72
N THR A 57 -2.70 26.45 -19.79
CA THR A 57 -1.30 26.87 -19.67
C THR A 57 -1.20 28.33 -19.24
N GLU A 58 -2.12 29.18 -19.71
CA GLU A 58 -2.27 30.56 -19.23
C GLU A 58 -2.60 30.62 -17.73
N PHE A 59 -3.50 29.74 -17.25
CA PHE A 59 -3.81 29.63 -15.83
C PHE A 59 -2.56 29.26 -15.01
N ILE A 60 -1.85 28.19 -15.38
CA ILE A 60 -0.62 27.77 -14.70
C ILE A 60 0.40 28.92 -14.69
N THR A 61 0.58 29.57 -15.82
CA THR A 61 1.50 30.71 -15.96
C THR A 61 1.10 31.87 -15.06
N SER A 62 -0.19 32.16 -14.95
CA SER A 62 -0.73 33.23 -14.12
C SER A 62 -0.51 32.93 -12.64
N VAL A 63 -0.78 31.71 -12.18
CA VAL A 63 -0.53 31.29 -10.79
C VAL A 63 0.97 31.37 -10.46
N LEU A 64 1.84 30.91 -11.37
CA LEU A 64 3.30 31.01 -11.21
C LEU A 64 3.84 32.46 -11.26
N ALA A 65 3.05 33.41 -11.73
CA ALA A 65 3.41 34.84 -11.75
C ALA A 65 2.92 35.58 -10.50
N LEU A 66 2.05 34.97 -9.69
CA LEU A 66 1.63 35.54 -8.42
C LEU A 66 2.79 35.53 -7.41
N PRO A 67 3.05 36.63 -6.70
CA PRO A 67 4.09 36.66 -5.66
C PRO A 67 3.80 35.68 -4.51
N GLU A 68 2.54 35.56 -4.12
CA GLU A 68 2.06 34.68 -3.05
C GLU A 68 0.72 34.05 -3.46
N PRO A 69 0.73 32.97 -4.27
CA PRO A 69 -0.49 32.22 -4.53
C PRO A 69 -0.98 31.53 -3.25
N SER A 70 -2.30 31.42 -3.08
CA SER A 70 -2.86 30.67 -1.96
C SER A 70 -2.43 29.19 -2.02
N PRO A 71 -2.08 28.55 -0.87
CA PRO A 71 -1.66 27.14 -0.84
C PRO A 71 -2.60 26.17 -1.57
N SER A 72 -3.92 26.29 -1.38
CA SER A 72 -4.92 25.44 -2.05
C SER A 72 -4.87 25.58 -3.58
N ILE A 73 -4.75 26.80 -4.11
CA ILE A 73 -4.66 27.04 -5.56
C ILE A 73 -3.32 26.53 -6.12
N LEU A 74 -2.22 26.70 -5.39
CA LEU A 74 -0.93 26.16 -5.80
C LEU A 74 -0.94 24.62 -5.80
N SER A 75 -1.49 24.00 -4.75
CA SER A 75 -1.69 22.55 -4.67
C SER A 75 -2.56 22.03 -5.82
N PHE A 76 -3.69 22.69 -6.09
CA PHE A 76 -4.53 22.39 -7.25
C PHE A 76 -3.76 22.52 -8.57
N THR A 77 -2.95 23.56 -8.72
CA THR A 77 -2.16 23.81 -9.95
C THR A 77 -1.12 22.72 -10.17
N LEU A 78 -0.43 22.28 -9.11
CA LEU A 78 0.53 21.16 -9.17
C LEU A 78 -0.18 19.87 -9.61
N ARG A 79 -1.30 19.53 -8.99
CA ARG A 79 -2.08 18.32 -9.30
C ARG A 79 -2.64 18.35 -10.72
N LEU A 80 -3.19 19.49 -11.14
CA LEU A 80 -3.68 19.70 -12.50
C LEU A 80 -2.55 19.53 -13.53
N ALA A 81 -1.39 20.16 -13.30
CA ALA A 81 -0.24 20.01 -14.20
C ALA A 81 0.20 18.54 -14.31
N GLY A 82 0.17 17.80 -13.19
CA GLY A 82 0.40 16.35 -13.17
C GLY A 82 -0.57 15.56 -14.04
N ILE A 83 -1.87 15.78 -13.88
CA ILE A 83 -2.93 15.12 -14.67
C ILE A 83 -2.77 15.44 -16.16
N LEU A 84 -2.52 16.71 -16.51
CA LEU A 84 -2.27 17.11 -17.89
C LEU A 84 -1.03 16.41 -18.46
N ALA A 85 0.02 16.27 -17.65
CA ALA A 85 1.30 15.66 -18.02
C ALA A 85 1.31 14.11 -17.95
N ALA A 86 0.20 13.46 -17.62
CA ALA A 86 0.06 12.00 -17.63
C ALA A 86 0.29 11.37 -19.02
N SER A 87 0.03 12.12 -20.09
CA SER A 87 0.34 11.74 -21.47
C SER A 87 1.69 12.30 -21.90
N GLU A 88 2.51 11.48 -22.57
CA GLU A 88 3.82 11.88 -23.07
C GLU A 88 3.77 13.12 -23.99
N ASN A 89 2.81 13.18 -24.92
CA ASN A 89 2.67 14.33 -25.84
C ASN A 89 2.38 15.64 -25.08
N ARG A 90 1.51 15.59 -24.07
CA ARG A 90 1.15 16.77 -23.26
C ARG A 90 2.28 17.13 -22.30
N PHE A 91 2.96 16.13 -21.73
CA PHE A 91 4.16 16.33 -20.93
C PHE A 91 5.22 17.11 -21.74
N GLN A 92 5.54 16.66 -22.95
CA GLN A 92 6.51 17.32 -23.81
C GLN A 92 6.12 18.76 -24.13
N HIS A 93 4.84 19.02 -24.40
CA HIS A 93 4.34 20.38 -24.63
C HIS A 93 4.49 21.29 -23.40
N LEU A 94 4.08 20.83 -22.21
CA LEU A 94 4.25 21.58 -20.96
C LEU A 94 5.74 21.80 -20.60
N GLN A 95 6.60 20.85 -20.96
CA GLN A 95 8.04 20.95 -20.77
C GLN A 95 8.68 21.96 -21.73
N GLN A 96 8.23 22.01 -23.00
CA GLN A 96 8.67 23.03 -23.97
C GLN A 96 8.31 24.44 -23.51
N GLU A 97 7.14 24.62 -22.89
CA GLU A 97 6.73 25.89 -22.26
C GLU A 97 7.42 26.16 -20.91
N LYS A 98 8.29 25.25 -20.45
CA LYS A 98 9.00 25.32 -19.16
C LYS A 98 8.07 25.40 -17.94
N LEU A 99 6.83 24.93 -18.05
CA LEU A 99 5.89 24.97 -16.95
C LEU A 99 6.21 23.90 -15.90
N LEU A 100 6.56 22.68 -16.32
CA LEU A 100 6.86 21.59 -15.38
C LEU A 100 8.13 21.87 -14.56
N VAL A 101 9.20 22.37 -15.18
CA VAL A 101 10.41 22.75 -14.44
C VAL A 101 10.17 23.88 -13.44
N ARG A 102 9.26 24.82 -13.75
CA ARG A 102 8.87 25.91 -12.84
C ARG A 102 7.95 25.44 -11.71
N LEU A 103 7.18 24.37 -11.91
CA LEU A 103 6.28 23.83 -10.90
C LEU A 103 6.94 22.78 -10.00
N PHE A 104 7.77 21.92 -10.57
CA PHE A 104 8.32 20.75 -9.89
C PHE A 104 9.84 20.81 -9.67
N GLY A 105 10.53 21.75 -10.33
CA GLY A 105 11.96 21.99 -10.15
C GLY A 105 12.27 22.99 -9.04
N ARG A 106 13.55 23.41 -8.98
CA ARG A 106 14.08 24.30 -7.93
C ARG A 106 13.45 25.69 -7.89
N ASP A 107 12.99 26.18 -9.04
CA ASP A 107 12.33 27.48 -9.18
C ASP A 107 10.85 27.43 -8.75
N GLY A 108 10.34 26.24 -8.41
CA GLY A 108 8.98 26.02 -7.93
C GLY A 108 8.83 26.19 -6.42
N PRO A 109 7.83 25.53 -5.80
CA PRO A 109 7.49 25.76 -4.41
C PRO A 109 8.58 25.31 -3.45
N LEU A 110 9.49 24.40 -3.86
CA LEU A 110 10.49 23.74 -3.00
C LEU A 110 11.35 24.68 -2.15
N ASN A 111 11.68 25.87 -2.67
CA ASN A 111 12.50 26.87 -1.97
C ASN A 111 11.67 28.06 -1.43
N SER A 112 10.34 27.96 -1.48
CA SER A 112 9.43 29.01 -1.04
C SER A 112 8.84 28.70 0.33
N ALA A 113 8.39 29.74 1.05
CA ALA A 113 7.67 29.57 2.31
C ALA A 113 6.37 28.75 2.17
N LEU A 114 5.81 28.66 0.95
CA LEU A 114 4.61 27.86 0.67
C LEU A 114 4.88 26.35 0.78
N TRP A 115 6.15 25.91 0.69
CA TRP A 115 6.50 24.50 0.90
C TRP A 115 6.22 24.03 2.33
N GLU A 116 6.18 24.94 3.31
CA GLU A 116 5.84 24.61 4.70
C GLU A 116 4.37 24.20 4.87
N ASP A 117 3.52 24.50 3.89
CA ASP A 117 2.13 24.05 3.87
C ASP A 117 2.02 22.59 3.39
N ALA A 118 1.39 21.73 4.20
CA ALA A 118 1.23 20.32 3.90
C ALA A 118 0.40 20.06 2.63
N SER A 119 -0.54 20.95 2.29
CA SER A 119 -1.35 20.84 1.07
C SER A 119 -0.51 21.03 -0.19
N VAL A 120 0.51 21.90 -0.14
CA VAL A 120 1.43 22.14 -1.26
C VAL A 120 2.34 20.94 -1.45
N ARG A 121 2.88 20.37 -0.37
CA ARG A 121 3.68 19.14 -0.44
C ARG A 121 2.88 17.94 -0.93
N SER A 122 1.65 17.77 -0.44
CA SER A 122 0.72 16.74 -0.96
C SER A 122 0.44 16.95 -2.44
N GLY A 123 0.12 18.18 -2.84
CA GLY A 123 -0.16 18.53 -4.23
C GLY A 123 1.04 18.30 -5.15
N TRP A 124 2.26 18.55 -4.67
CA TRP A 124 3.48 18.24 -5.40
C TRP A 124 3.64 16.73 -5.60
N VAL A 125 3.52 15.93 -4.53
CA VAL A 125 3.65 14.47 -4.61
C VAL A 125 2.58 13.86 -5.51
N GLU A 126 1.32 14.28 -5.37
CA GLU A 126 0.21 13.79 -6.18
C GLU A 126 0.32 14.23 -7.64
N GLY A 127 0.76 15.46 -7.91
CA GLY A 127 1.01 15.94 -9.27
C GLY A 127 2.14 15.15 -9.94
N VAL A 128 3.23 14.89 -9.21
CA VAL A 128 4.32 14.04 -9.66
C VAL A 128 3.84 12.61 -9.94
N HIS A 129 3.10 12.01 -9.01
CA HIS A 129 2.55 10.68 -9.18
C HIS A 129 1.67 10.59 -10.43
N SER A 130 0.80 11.59 -10.64
CA SER A 130 -0.14 11.63 -11.78
C SER A 130 0.56 11.74 -13.14
N MET A 131 1.75 12.33 -13.22
CA MET A 131 2.50 12.39 -14.48
C MET A 131 3.39 11.17 -14.73
N MET A 132 3.64 10.36 -13.69
CA MET A 132 4.64 9.28 -13.69
C MET A 132 4.12 8.03 -14.41
N HIS A 133 3.84 8.12 -15.71
CA HIS A 133 3.34 7.00 -16.52
C HIS A 133 4.23 6.67 -17.71
N HIS A 134 5.28 7.47 -17.95
CA HIS A 134 6.14 7.36 -19.13
C HIS A 134 7.58 7.76 -18.80
N GLN A 135 8.52 7.30 -19.64
CA GLN A 135 9.96 7.47 -19.41
C GLN A 135 10.41 8.93 -19.35
N PRO A 136 9.90 9.86 -20.18
CA PRO A 136 10.27 11.27 -20.08
C PRO A 136 9.96 11.92 -18.72
N ALA A 137 8.83 11.58 -18.09
CA ALA A 137 8.51 12.07 -16.74
C ALA A 137 9.46 11.52 -15.68
N LEU A 138 9.82 10.24 -15.80
CA LEU A 138 10.81 9.60 -14.92
C LEU A 138 12.16 10.32 -15.03
N CYS A 139 12.71 10.44 -16.25
CA CYS A 139 13.98 11.13 -16.49
C CYS A 139 13.97 12.57 -15.99
N PHE A 140 12.88 13.31 -16.23
CA PHE A 140 12.74 14.69 -15.74
C PHE A 140 12.93 14.82 -14.22
N LEU A 141 12.37 13.90 -13.43
CA LEU A 141 12.57 13.92 -11.98
C LEU A 141 13.94 13.43 -11.56
N CYS A 142 14.44 12.35 -12.17
CA CYS A 142 15.73 11.79 -11.82
C CYS A 142 16.85 12.83 -12.10
N ASP A 143 16.78 13.55 -13.23
CA ASP A 143 17.72 14.62 -13.59
C ASP A 143 17.51 15.91 -12.79
N GLY A 144 16.27 16.19 -12.38
CA GLY A 144 15.90 17.39 -11.63
C GLY A 144 16.22 17.36 -10.13
N GLY A 145 16.74 16.23 -9.62
CA GLY A 145 16.94 16.00 -8.18
C GLY A 145 15.63 15.74 -7.42
N GLY A 146 14.55 15.39 -8.12
CA GLY A 146 13.24 15.11 -7.53
C GLY A 146 13.26 13.90 -6.60
N ILE A 147 14.13 12.91 -6.86
CA ILE A 147 14.30 11.74 -5.99
C ILE A 147 14.67 12.16 -4.56
N ASP A 148 15.61 13.10 -4.41
CA ASP A 148 16.08 13.56 -3.10
C ASP A 148 14.96 14.30 -2.33
N VAL A 149 14.12 15.04 -3.05
CA VAL A 149 12.93 15.67 -2.48
C VAL A 149 11.97 14.59 -1.96
N ILE A 150 11.69 13.55 -2.76
CA ILE A 150 10.76 12.48 -2.38
C ILE A 150 11.29 11.71 -1.16
N PHE A 151 12.58 11.40 -1.10
CA PHE A 151 13.19 10.78 0.09
C PHE A 151 13.05 11.68 1.33
N THR A 152 13.26 12.99 1.19
CA THR A 152 13.06 13.95 2.28
C THR A 152 11.62 13.94 2.78
N LEU A 153 10.65 13.86 1.85
CA LEU A 153 9.22 13.81 2.17
C LEU A 153 8.79 12.52 2.89
N GLN A 154 9.58 11.44 2.88
CA GLN A 154 9.28 10.26 3.72
C GLN A 154 9.33 10.58 5.23
N GLY A 155 10.03 11.65 5.60
CA GLY A 155 10.08 12.18 6.96
C GLY A 155 9.07 13.28 7.27
N ASP A 156 8.09 13.50 6.39
CA ASP A 156 7.14 14.59 6.58
C ASP A 156 6.31 14.44 7.87
N PRO A 157 6.03 15.53 8.60
CA PRO A 157 5.11 15.51 9.74
C PRO A 157 3.70 15.04 9.36
N SER A 158 3.27 15.27 8.12
CA SER A 158 2.01 14.75 7.60
C SER A 158 2.17 13.30 7.18
N LEU A 159 1.47 12.39 7.88
CA LEU A 159 1.43 10.97 7.55
C LEU A 159 0.96 10.71 6.11
N PHE A 160 0.06 11.55 5.59
CA PHE A 160 -0.43 11.44 4.21
C PHE A 160 0.66 11.74 3.19
N VAL A 161 1.46 12.81 3.42
CA VAL A 161 2.57 13.18 2.53
C VAL A 161 3.67 12.13 2.60
N ALA A 162 4.05 11.69 3.79
CA ALA A 162 5.08 10.67 3.98
C ALA A 162 4.70 9.31 3.34
N SER A 163 3.43 8.93 3.46
CA SER A 163 2.91 7.72 2.81
C SER A 163 2.88 7.87 1.29
N ALA A 164 2.37 8.98 0.76
CA ALA A 164 2.33 9.24 -0.67
C ALA A 164 3.72 9.29 -1.30
N ALA A 165 4.72 9.87 -0.61
CA ALA A 165 6.12 9.88 -1.05
C ALA A 165 6.69 8.46 -1.15
N SER A 166 6.39 7.60 -0.16
CA SER A 166 6.82 6.21 -0.18
C SER A 166 6.16 5.42 -1.32
N GLN A 167 4.87 5.62 -1.58
CA GLN A 167 4.19 5.00 -2.73
C GLN A 167 4.74 5.52 -4.06
N LEU A 168 5.11 6.80 -4.14
CA LEU A 168 5.71 7.37 -5.33
C LEU A 168 7.08 6.74 -5.64
N LEU A 169 7.92 6.49 -4.63
CA LEU A 169 9.19 5.78 -4.82
C LEU A 169 8.98 4.34 -5.33
N VAL A 170 7.97 3.64 -4.79
CA VAL A 170 7.56 2.30 -5.27
C VAL A 170 7.16 2.37 -6.74
N HIS A 171 6.34 3.34 -7.09
CA HIS A 171 5.84 3.53 -8.44
C HIS A 171 6.96 3.89 -9.43
N MET A 172 7.85 4.81 -9.05
CA MET A 172 9.03 5.17 -9.85
C MET A 172 9.97 3.99 -10.07
N LEU A 173 10.23 3.19 -9.03
CA LEU A 173 11.08 2.01 -9.14
C LEU A 173 10.45 0.96 -10.08
N THR A 174 9.15 0.73 -9.93
CA THR A 174 8.38 -0.19 -10.78
C THR A 174 8.42 0.25 -12.23
N LEU A 175 8.07 1.51 -12.51
CA LEU A 175 8.10 2.08 -13.86
C LEU A 175 9.50 2.00 -14.47
N SER A 176 10.54 2.35 -13.69
CA SER A 176 11.93 2.32 -14.15
C SER A 176 12.35 0.92 -14.61
N VAL A 177 11.95 -0.11 -13.86
CA VAL A 177 12.28 -1.50 -14.19
C VAL A 177 11.47 -1.98 -15.40
N GLU A 178 10.16 -1.74 -15.40
CA GLU A 178 9.27 -2.25 -16.45
C GLU A 178 9.49 -1.59 -17.81
N SER A 179 9.91 -0.33 -17.85
CA SER A 179 10.12 0.40 -19.11
C SER A 179 11.39 0.01 -19.86
N GLU A 180 12.44 -0.41 -19.16
CA GLU A 180 13.77 -0.67 -19.74
C GLU A 180 14.14 -2.16 -19.82
N THR A 181 13.47 -3.06 -19.07
CA THR A 181 13.87 -4.47 -18.99
C THR A 181 13.23 -5.35 -20.06
N THR A 182 13.92 -5.52 -21.20
CA THR A 182 13.64 -6.60 -22.17
C THR A 182 14.32 -7.92 -21.80
N LYS A 183 15.14 -7.93 -20.74
CA LYS A 183 15.91 -9.07 -20.24
C LYS A 183 15.66 -9.27 -18.74
N PRO A 184 15.76 -10.51 -18.23
CA PRO A 184 15.64 -10.77 -16.79
C PRO A 184 16.76 -10.06 -16.03
N LEU A 185 16.38 -9.31 -14.99
CA LEU A 185 17.33 -8.63 -14.10
C LEU A 185 18.20 -9.66 -13.37
N SER A 186 19.47 -9.31 -13.19
CA SER A 186 20.41 -10.10 -12.39
C SER A 186 20.78 -9.37 -11.10
N THR A 187 21.45 -10.07 -10.19
CA THR A 187 21.94 -9.51 -8.92
C THR A 187 23.16 -8.60 -9.09
N LYS A 188 23.56 -8.25 -10.33
CA LYS A 188 24.67 -7.33 -10.60
C LYS A 188 24.11 -5.94 -10.86
N ASP A 189 24.71 -4.92 -10.22
CA ASP A 189 24.30 -3.51 -10.33
C ASP A 189 24.16 -3.03 -11.78
N CYS A 190 25.06 -3.47 -12.68
CA CYS A 190 25.11 -3.02 -14.07
C CYS A 190 23.87 -3.39 -14.92
N ASP A 191 22.99 -4.26 -14.44
CA ASP A 191 21.80 -4.68 -15.18
C ASP A 191 20.55 -3.86 -14.83
N TRP A 192 20.61 -3.04 -13.77
CA TRP A 192 19.49 -2.22 -13.33
C TRP A 192 19.44 -0.86 -14.05
N PRO A 193 18.25 -0.35 -14.37
CA PRO A 193 18.05 1.02 -14.88
C PRO A 193 18.66 2.08 -13.97
N ALA A 194 19.12 3.20 -14.54
CA ALA A 194 19.81 4.25 -13.78
C ALA A 194 18.98 4.82 -12.62
N CYS A 195 17.69 5.06 -12.85
CA CYS A 195 16.82 5.59 -11.79
C CYS A 195 16.54 4.55 -10.69
N ALA A 196 16.38 3.27 -11.07
CA ALA A 196 16.31 2.18 -10.11
C ALA A 196 17.59 2.07 -9.26
N GLN A 197 18.78 2.13 -9.87
CA GLN A 197 20.05 2.12 -9.14
C GLN A 197 20.14 3.27 -8.13
N MET A 198 19.67 4.47 -8.48
CA MET A 198 19.67 5.61 -7.56
C MET A 198 18.75 5.36 -6.35
N ILE A 199 17.54 4.85 -6.55
CA ILE A 199 16.60 4.54 -5.47
C ILE A 199 17.17 3.42 -4.58
N ILE A 200 17.68 2.35 -5.18
CA ILE A 200 18.28 1.21 -4.47
C ILE A 200 19.45 1.68 -3.61
N LYS A 201 20.39 2.41 -4.19
CA LYS A 201 21.54 2.96 -3.47
C LYS A 201 21.12 3.85 -2.31
N ARG A 202 20.08 4.69 -2.49
CA ARG A 202 19.55 5.54 -1.41
C ARG A 202 18.95 4.72 -0.26
N ILE A 203 18.28 3.61 -0.57
CA ILE A 203 17.80 2.66 0.45
C ILE A 203 18.98 2.04 1.19
N GLU A 204 20.01 1.59 0.47
CA GLU A 204 21.22 1.01 1.07
C GLU A 204 21.93 1.99 2.00
N ASP A 205 22.19 3.21 1.51
CA ASP A 205 22.85 4.28 2.27
C ASP A 205 22.07 4.63 3.54
N SER A 206 20.73 4.65 3.45
CA SER A 206 19.85 5.00 4.56
C SER A 206 19.77 3.89 5.61
N LEU A 207 19.76 2.61 5.19
CA LEU A 207 19.86 1.45 6.07
C LEU A 207 21.23 1.36 6.76
N GLN A 208 22.30 1.76 6.08
CA GLN A 208 23.66 1.80 6.66
C GLN A 208 23.93 3.06 7.49
N SER A 209 23.01 4.02 7.50
CA SER A 209 23.18 5.27 8.23
C SER A 209 23.08 5.07 9.75
N SER A 210 23.66 5.98 10.53
CA SER A 210 23.50 6.02 11.99
C SER A 210 22.19 6.66 12.45
N SER A 211 21.37 7.15 11.52
CA SER A 211 20.13 7.88 11.83
C SER A 211 18.96 6.90 11.95
N SER A 212 18.37 6.81 13.15
CA SER A 212 17.20 5.96 13.38
C SER A 212 16.03 6.31 12.46
N SER A 213 15.85 7.59 12.11
CA SER A 213 14.76 8.02 11.23
C SER A 213 14.97 7.57 9.78
N HIS A 214 16.20 7.60 9.27
CA HIS A 214 16.52 7.15 7.91
C HIS A 214 16.37 5.64 7.77
N ILE A 215 16.81 4.89 8.79
CA ILE A 215 16.62 3.44 8.87
C ILE A 215 15.11 3.13 8.85
N GLU A 216 14.33 3.79 9.72
CA GLU A 216 12.88 3.57 9.82
C GLU A 216 12.15 3.89 8.50
N GLN A 217 12.49 5.00 7.83
CA GLN A 217 11.91 5.38 6.54
C GLN A 217 12.22 4.37 5.45
N SER A 218 13.46 3.86 5.40
CA SER A 218 13.88 2.85 4.42
C SER A 218 13.19 1.52 4.66
N LEU A 219 13.03 1.12 5.91
CA LEU A 219 12.27 -0.07 6.28
C LEU A 219 10.79 0.06 5.93
N LYS A 220 10.18 1.24 6.14
CA LYS A 220 8.81 1.53 5.70
C LYS A 220 8.67 1.49 4.18
N LEU A 221 9.65 2.00 3.44
CA LEU A 221 9.68 1.92 1.99
C LEU A 221 9.77 0.48 1.51
N LEU A 222 10.68 -0.32 2.09
CA LEU A 222 10.80 -1.75 1.79
C LEU A 222 9.49 -2.48 2.12
N THR A 223 8.91 -2.21 3.29
CA THR A 223 7.60 -2.74 3.69
C THR A 223 6.53 -2.44 2.64
N SER A 224 6.49 -1.21 2.13
CA SER A 224 5.57 -0.82 1.07
C SER A 224 5.88 -1.52 -0.24
N LEU A 225 7.13 -1.48 -0.71
CA LEU A 225 7.60 -2.12 -1.94
C LEU A 225 7.20 -3.59 -2.00
N PHE A 226 7.43 -4.32 -0.91
CA PHE A 226 7.20 -5.75 -0.85
C PHE A 226 5.75 -6.12 -0.52
N GLY A 227 5.01 -5.20 0.09
CA GLY A 227 3.57 -5.36 0.34
C GLY A 227 2.71 -5.04 -0.88
N SER A 228 3.11 -4.10 -1.74
CA SER A 228 2.28 -3.63 -2.86
C SER A 228 2.72 -4.14 -4.23
N CYS A 229 4.00 -4.50 -4.42
CA CYS A 229 4.52 -4.95 -5.71
C CYS A 229 4.79 -6.46 -5.74
N ARG A 230 4.18 -7.16 -6.71
CA ARG A 230 4.33 -8.62 -6.91
C ARG A 230 5.22 -8.97 -8.10
N ALA A 231 5.99 -8.00 -8.59
CA ALA A 231 6.81 -8.18 -9.76
C ALA A 231 8.01 -9.07 -9.45
N THR A 232 8.42 -9.89 -10.43
CA THR A 232 9.54 -10.84 -10.30
C THR A 232 10.86 -10.17 -9.96
N TRP A 233 11.04 -8.90 -10.36
CA TRP A 233 12.23 -8.11 -10.03
C TRP A 233 12.36 -7.79 -8.54
N THR A 234 11.26 -7.79 -7.78
CA THR A 234 11.32 -7.55 -6.33
C THR A 234 12.12 -8.65 -5.63
N GLU A 235 12.07 -9.89 -6.11
CA GLU A 235 12.90 -11.00 -5.58
C GLU A 235 14.39 -10.74 -5.81
N VAL A 236 14.74 -10.15 -6.96
CA VAL A 236 16.11 -9.75 -7.27
C VAL A 236 16.55 -8.58 -6.40
N LEU A 237 15.68 -7.58 -6.19
CA LEU A 237 15.94 -6.47 -5.27
C LEU A 237 16.22 -6.99 -3.86
N TRP A 238 15.37 -7.90 -3.36
CA TRP A 238 15.57 -8.52 -2.07
C TRP A 238 16.94 -9.18 -1.96
N LEU A 239 17.34 -9.96 -2.97
CA LEU A 239 18.66 -10.58 -3.01
C LEU A 239 19.78 -9.54 -2.93
N VAL A 240 19.68 -8.42 -3.64
CA VAL A 240 20.65 -7.31 -3.55
C VAL A 240 20.72 -6.78 -2.12
N MET A 241 19.57 -6.50 -1.48
CA MET A 241 19.51 -6.02 -0.10
C MET A 241 20.12 -7.01 0.91
N THR A 242 20.04 -8.33 0.67
CA THR A 242 20.65 -9.33 1.57
C THR A 242 22.18 -9.24 1.67
N TYR A 243 22.84 -8.59 0.71
CA TYR A 243 24.30 -8.38 0.75
C TYR A 243 24.73 -7.22 1.65
N ILE A 244 23.79 -6.39 2.14
CA ILE A 244 24.08 -5.38 3.14
C ILE A 244 24.34 -6.08 4.48
N CYS A 245 25.55 -5.97 5.02
CA CYS A 245 26.00 -6.71 6.22
C CYS A 245 25.09 -6.56 7.45
N SER A 246 24.33 -5.46 7.57
CA SER A 246 23.40 -5.18 8.66
C SER A 246 21.92 -5.42 8.31
N PHE A 247 21.60 -5.90 7.11
CA PHE A 247 20.20 -5.98 6.67
C PHE A 247 19.33 -6.80 7.62
N TRP A 248 19.76 -8.02 7.93
CA TRP A 248 18.99 -8.93 8.77
C TRP A 248 18.82 -8.41 10.19
N THR A 249 19.85 -7.75 10.76
CA THR A 249 19.75 -7.17 12.10
C THR A 249 18.79 -5.97 12.13
N LEU A 250 18.80 -5.14 11.07
CA LEU A 250 17.88 -4.00 10.94
C LEU A 250 16.44 -4.46 10.76
N VAL A 251 16.21 -5.49 9.94
CA VAL A 251 14.88 -6.07 9.73
C VAL A 251 14.35 -6.75 10.99
N THR A 252 15.17 -7.52 11.70
CA THR A 252 14.82 -8.10 13.01
C THR A 252 14.43 -7.01 14.00
N SER A 253 15.23 -5.94 14.10
CA SER A 253 14.89 -4.79 14.94
C SER A 253 13.59 -4.12 14.47
N ALA A 254 13.37 -3.99 13.17
CA ALA A 254 12.13 -3.45 12.62
C ALA A 254 10.91 -4.27 13.05
N LEU A 255 10.99 -5.60 12.95
CA LEU A 255 9.91 -6.49 13.35
C LEU A 255 9.59 -6.38 14.86
N GLU A 256 10.55 -6.03 15.70
CA GLU A 256 10.34 -5.83 17.15
C GLU A 256 9.69 -4.48 17.47
N HIS A 257 10.02 -3.42 16.72
CA HIS A 257 9.64 -2.05 17.06
C HIS A 257 8.46 -1.51 16.24
N LEU A 258 8.16 -2.10 15.08
CA LEU A 258 7.02 -1.71 14.25
C LEU A 258 5.70 -2.18 14.89
N THR A 259 4.64 -1.40 14.70
CA THR A 259 3.30 -1.84 15.09
C THR A 259 2.88 -3.08 14.28
N PRO A 260 2.03 -3.98 14.82
CA PRO A 260 1.57 -5.17 14.10
C PRO A 260 1.01 -4.88 12.69
N VAL A 261 0.34 -3.73 12.53
CA VAL A 261 -0.22 -3.25 11.25
C VAL A 261 0.88 -2.93 10.23
N GLN A 262 2.00 -2.37 10.69
CA GLN A 262 3.15 -2.02 9.85
C GLN A 262 4.09 -3.20 9.63
N ALA A 263 4.23 -4.08 10.63
CA ALA A 263 5.12 -5.23 10.55
C ALA A 263 4.56 -6.35 9.66
N GLY A 264 3.24 -6.44 9.48
CA GLY A 264 2.59 -7.46 8.66
C GLY A 264 3.11 -7.55 7.21
N PRO A 265 3.08 -6.47 6.40
CA PRO A 265 3.60 -6.53 5.03
C PRO A 265 5.11 -6.85 4.96
N LEU A 266 5.90 -6.37 5.93
CA LEU A 266 7.32 -6.71 6.02
C LEU A 266 7.50 -8.21 6.30
N ALA A 267 6.75 -8.76 7.26
CA ALA A 267 6.78 -10.17 7.59
C ALA A 267 6.41 -11.06 6.40
N VAL A 268 5.33 -10.75 5.67
CA VAL A 268 4.95 -11.47 4.44
C VAL A 268 6.07 -11.40 3.40
N GLY A 269 6.63 -10.22 3.19
CA GLY A 269 7.76 -10.01 2.30
C GLY A 269 8.97 -10.89 2.63
N LEU A 270 9.33 -11.00 3.91
CA LEU A 270 10.44 -11.84 4.38
C LEU A 270 10.14 -13.33 4.22
N LEU A 271 8.91 -13.75 4.52
CA LEU A 271 8.47 -15.15 4.41
C LEU A 271 8.45 -15.65 2.96
N ARG A 272 8.47 -14.75 1.96
CA ARG A 272 8.62 -15.10 0.54
C ARG A 272 10.06 -15.41 0.14
N LEU A 273 11.04 -15.00 0.94
CA LEU A 273 12.44 -15.09 0.55
C LEU A 273 13.01 -16.46 0.78
N TYR A 274 13.45 -17.08 -0.31
CA TYR A 274 14.10 -18.39 -0.27
C TYR A 274 15.37 -18.38 0.61
N LYS A 275 16.12 -17.26 0.65
CA LYS A 275 17.37 -17.11 1.41
C LYS A 275 17.22 -16.39 2.76
N CYS A 276 16.01 -16.22 3.29
CA CYS A 276 15.84 -15.61 4.61
C CYS A 276 16.38 -16.54 5.72
N PRO A 277 17.24 -16.04 6.65
CA PRO A 277 17.70 -16.80 7.81
C PRO A 277 16.53 -17.36 8.63
N GLN A 278 16.71 -18.56 9.19
CA GLN A 278 15.62 -19.24 9.91
C GLN A 278 15.11 -18.44 11.11
N ASP A 279 15.99 -17.79 11.88
CA ASP A 279 15.59 -17.01 13.05
C ASP A 279 14.70 -15.82 12.66
N VAL A 280 15.06 -15.09 11.59
CA VAL A 280 14.27 -13.98 11.05
C VAL A 280 12.93 -14.48 10.50
N ARG A 281 12.92 -15.65 9.88
CA ARG A 281 11.72 -16.29 9.34
C ARG A 281 10.74 -16.69 10.44
N ILE A 282 11.24 -17.30 11.52
CA ILE A 282 10.44 -17.63 12.70
C ILE A 282 9.86 -16.36 13.30
N GLN A 283 10.68 -15.31 13.47
CA GLN A 283 10.23 -14.03 13.97
C GLN A 283 9.15 -13.37 13.09
N ALA A 284 9.34 -13.37 11.76
CA ALA A 284 8.36 -12.86 10.82
C ALA A 284 7.03 -13.63 10.91
N LEU A 285 7.09 -14.96 11.01
CA LEU A 285 5.92 -15.80 11.20
C LEU A 285 5.20 -15.51 12.53
N THR A 286 5.96 -15.36 13.61
CA THR A 286 5.46 -14.96 14.93
C THR A 286 4.72 -13.64 14.87
N VAL A 287 5.35 -12.60 14.32
CA VAL A 287 4.73 -11.26 14.23
C VAL A 287 3.47 -11.29 13.36
N LEU A 288 3.49 -12.02 12.23
CA LEU A 288 2.35 -12.12 11.34
C LEU A 288 1.15 -12.80 12.02
N LEU A 289 1.39 -13.88 12.77
CA LEU A 289 0.34 -14.71 13.36
C LEU A 289 -0.05 -14.29 14.79
N GLN A 290 0.69 -13.36 15.40
CA GLN A 290 0.45 -12.87 16.76
C GLN A 290 -1.00 -12.42 17.02
N PRO A 291 -1.71 -11.73 16.09
CA PRO A 291 -3.11 -11.36 16.30
C PRO A 291 -4.04 -12.57 16.41
N MET A 292 -3.78 -13.64 15.66
CA MET A 292 -4.56 -14.88 15.71
C MET A 292 -4.26 -15.67 17.00
N ASP A 293 -3.00 -15.70 17.42
CA ASP A 293 -2.57 -16.29 18.70
C ASP A 293 -3.26 -15.59 19.89
N CYS A 294 -3.33 -14.25 19.88
CA CYS A 294 -4.05 -13.48 20.91
C CYS A 294 -5.55 -13.79 20.95
N ILE A 295 -6.19 -14.02 19.79
CA ILE A 295 -7.60 -14.43 19.73
C ILE A 295 -7.80 -15.82 20.32
N LEU A 296 -6.94 -16.78 19.97
CA LEU A 296 -7.01 -18.11 20.56
C LEU A 296 -6.86 -18.05 22.08
N ARG A 297 -5.87 -17.30 22.57
CA ARG A 297 -5.67 -17.11 24.02
C ARG A 297 -6.86 -16.44 24.69
N ALA A 298 -7.51 -15.49 24.01
CA ALA A 298 -8.70 -14.82 24.52
C ALA A 298 -9.93 -15.75 24.59
N ALA A 299 -9.96 -16.79 23.76
CA ALA A 299 -11.02 -17.80 23.67
C ALA A 299 -10.81 -19.00 24.59
N SER A 300 -9.58 -19.46 24.78
CA SER A 300 -9.24 -20.67 25.54
C SER A 300 -9.08 -20.43 27.05
N GLN A 301 -9.30 -21.47 27.85
CA GLN A 301 -8.93 -21.46 29.27
C GLN A 301 -7.40 -21.58 29.42
N PRO A 302 -6.78 -20.97 30.46
CA PRO A 302 -5.32 -20.95 30.64
C PRO A 302 -4.63 -22.33 30.66
N LEU A 303 -5.37 -23.41 30.96
CA LEU A 303 -4.87 -24.78 31.06
C LEU A 303 -4.95 -25.58 29.74
N GLU A 304 -5.69 -25.10 28.74
CA GLU A 304 -5.94 -25.81 27.47
C GLU A 304 -5.12 -25.24 26.29
N TYR A 305 -4.29 -24.24 26.55
CA TYR A 305 -3.61 -23.49 25.52
C TYR A 305 -2.26 -24.10 25.13
N ALA A 306 -2.16 -24.63 23.91
CA ALA A 306 -0.90 -25.12 23.33
C ALA A 306 -0.17 -24.08 22.45
N GLY A 307 -0.68 -22.85 22.33
CA GLY A 307 -0.06 -21.83 21.48
C GLY A 307 -0.22 -22.05 19.99
N LEU A 308 -0.30 -20.95 19.24
CA LEU A 308 0.02 -20.97 17.82
C LEU A 308 1.51 -20.71 17.58
N LEU A 309 2.18 -20.09 18.55
CA LEU A 309 3.58 -19.71 18.58
C LEU A 309 4.23 -20.26 19.86
N ASP A 310 5.50 -20.66 19.78
CA ASP A 310 6.29 -21.03 20.96
C ASP A 310 6.54 -19.78 21.85
N GLU A 311 6.83 -19.94 23.15
CA GLU A 311 6.82 -18.88 24.19
C GLU A 311 7.68 -17.62 23.93
N SER A 312 8.44 -17.58 22.84
CA SER A 312 9.25 -16.44 22.46
C SER A 312 8.53 -15.53 21.45
N VAL A 313 8.27 -14.30 21.89
CA VAL A 313 8.48 -13.02 21.19
C VAL A 313 7.27 -12.07 21.23
N SER A 314 7.57 -10.86 21.71
CA SER A 314 6.78 -9.62 21.77
C SER A 314 5.72 -9.52 22.86
N ASP A 315 5.77 -8.40 23.61
CA ASP A 315 4.76 -8.01 24.59
C ASP A 315 3.36 -7.99 23.93
N PRO A 316 2.44 -8.90 24.31
CA PRO A 316 1.13 -8.99 23.70
C PRO A 316 0.29 -7.72 23.93
N ALA A 317 0.66 -6.87 24.90
CA ALA A 317 -0.11 -5.67 25.27
C ALA A 317 -0.43 -4.76 24.07
N THR A 318 0.50 -4.61 23.12
CA THR A 318 0.27 -3.77 21.92
C THR A 318 -0.81 -4.37 21.02
N VAL A 319 -0.77 -5.68 20.78
CA VAL A 319 -1.77 -6.38 19.97
C VAL A 319 -3.12 -6.42 20.69
N GLU A 320 -3.14 -6.71 21.99
CA GLU A 320 -4.35 -6.74 22.80
C GLU A 320 -5.05 -5.36 22.85
N SER A 321 -4.28 -4.28 22.92
CA SER A 321 -4.77 -2.91 22.82
C SER A 321 -5.46 -2.64 21.48
N LEU A 322 -4.85 -3.08 20.37
CA LEU A 322 -5.45 -2.97 19.03
C LEU A 322 -6.72 -3.82 18.90
N LEU A 323 -6.72 -5.05 19.43
CA LEU A 323 -7.87 -5.95 19.42
C LEU A 323 -9.04 -5.47 20.30
N SER A 324 -8.77 -4.61 21.29
CA SER A 324 -9.78 -4.03 22.17
C SER A 324 -10.60 -2.90 21.51
N SER A 325 -10.09 -2.33 20.42
CA SER A 325 -10.78 -1.27 19.66
C SER A 325 -11.50 -1.84 18.44
N ARG A 326 -12.75 -1.44 18.20
CA ARG A 326 -13.58 -1.98 17.10
C ARG A 326 -12.94 -1.80 15.72
N SER A 327 -12.50 -0.59 15.38
CA SER A 327 -11.94 -0.28 14.07
C SER A 327 -10.59 -0.98 13.87
N SER A 328 -9.71 -0.90 14.87
CA SER A 328 -8.37 -1.49 14.81
C SER A 328 -8.42 -3.02 14.80
N CYS A 329 -9.28 -3.65 15.59
CA CYS A 329 -9.46 -5.11 15.63
C CYS A 329 -9.90 -5.66 14.27
N VAL A 330 -10.96 -5.10 13.69
CA VAL A 330 -11.47 -5.53 12.37
C VAL A 330 -10.42 -5.35 11.29
N SER A 331 -9.75 -4.18 11.26
CA SER A 331 -8.72 -3.90 10.26
C SER A 331 -7.50 -4.82 10.42
N LEU A 332 -7.01 -5.02 11.65
CA LEU A 332 -5.86 -5.88 11.93
C LEU A 332 -6.13 -7.32 11.52
N LEU A 333 -7.30 -7.87 11.87
CA LEU A 333 -7.65 -9.25 11.52
C LEU A 333 -7.84 -9.43 10.02
N CYS A 334 -8.57 -8.53 9.35
CA CYS A 334 -8.70 -8.60 7.90
C CYS A 334 -7.32 -8.53 7.21
N GLN A 335 -6.41 -7.69 7.71
CA GLN A 335 -5.07 -7.57 7.15
C GLN A 335 -4.23 -8.83 7.40
N THR A 336 -4.22 -9.37 8.62
CA THR A 336 -3.52 -10.63 8.95
C THR A 336 -4.04 -11.79 8.11
N LEU A 337 -5.36 -11.89 7.93
CA LEU A 337 -5.98 -12.94 7.12
C LEU A 337 -5.64 -12.78 5.63
N ALA A 338 -5.70 -11.56 5.09
CA ALA A 338 -5.31 -11.30 3.70
C ALA A 338 -3.83 -11.65 3.45
N HIS A 339 -2.94 -11.29 4.37
CA HIS A 339 -1.53 -11.65 4.33
C HIS A 339 -1.30 -13.17 4.36
N LEU A 340 -2.07 -13.89 5.17
CA LEU A 340 -1.99 -15.34 5.26
C LEU A 340 -2.52 -16.02 3.99
N GLU A 341 -3.65 -15.57 3.45
CA GLU A 341 -4.18 -16.00 2.16
C GLU A 341 -3.12 -15.80 1.06
N GLU A 342 -2.45 -14.65 1.08
CA GLU A 342 -1.39 -14.32 0.13
C GLU A 342 -0.22 -15.30 0.19
N LEU A 343 0.23 -15.67 1.39
CA LEU A 343 1.28 -16.69 1.57
C LEU A 343 0.82 -18.08 1.12
N LEU A 344 -0.44 -18.42 1.39
CA LEU A 344 -1.01 -19.71 1.01
C LEU A 344 -1.15 -19.86 -0.50
N SER A 345 -1.37 -18.77 -1.23
CA SER A 345 -1.43 -18.75 -2.70
C SER A 345 -0.09 -19.03 -3.40
N LEU A 346 1.04 -19.04 -2.67
CA LEU A 346 2.36 -19.29 -3.23
C LEU A 346 2.54 -20.77 -3.62
N ILE A 347 2.96 -21.02 -4.86
CA ILE A 347 3.23 -22.37 -5.39
C ILE A 347 4.24 -23.11 -4.52
N HIS A 348 5.31 -22.44 -4.11
CA HIS A 348 6.33 -22.97 -3.20
C HIS A 348 6.36 -22.10 -1.95
N LEU A 349 5.86 -22.64 -0.83
CA LEU A 349 5.97 -21.97 0.45
C LEU A 349 7.29 -22.38 1.11
N PRO A 350 8.23 -21.45 1.37
CA PRO A 350 9.52 -21.77 1.97
C PRO A 350 9.46 -21.96 3.50
N VAL A 351 8.25 -21.97 4.08
CA VAL A 351 8.00 -22.01 5.53
C VAL A 351 6.99 -23.11 5.85
N ASP A 352 7.27 -23.89 6.88
CA ASP A 352 6.31 -24.83 7.45
C ASP A 352 5.30 -24.09 8.33
N LEU A 353 4.04 -24.03 7.88
CA LEU A 353 2.97 -23.39 8.63
C LEU A 353 2.39 -24.35 9.70
N PRO A 354 1.99 -23.84 10.88
CA PRO A 354 1.31 -24.63 11.90
C PRO A 354 -0.17 -24.84 11.53
N TYR A 355 -0.44 -25.67 10.52
CA TYR A 355 -1.76 -25.87 9.92
C TYR A 355 -2.88 -26.17 10.92
N THR A 356 -2.61 -27.00 11.94
CA THR A 356 -3.59 -27.36 12.98
C THR A 356 -3.98 -26.15 13.83
N SER A 357 -2.99 -25.39 14.30
CA SER A 357 -3.22 -24.18 15.10
C SER A 357 -3.85 -23.07 14.26
N LEU A 358 -3.47 -22.94 12.99
CA LEU A 358 -4.11 -22.01 12.05
C LEU A 358 -5.59 -22.32 11.85
N LEU A 359 -5.92 -23.59 11.59
CA LEU A 359 -7.31 -24.03 11.45
C LEU A 359 -8.10 -23.72 12.73
N HIS A 360 -7.54 -24.04 13.90
CA HIS A 360 -8.19 -23.76 15.18
C HIS A 360 -8.43 -22.26 15.38
N SER A 361 -7.47 -21.42 15.02
CA SER A 361 -7.60 -19.95 15.07
C SER A 361 -8.71 -19.44 14.16
N LEU A 362 -8.75 -19.91 12.92
CA LEU A 362 -9.77 -19.52 11.94
C LEU A 362 -11.16 -19.92 12.42
N MET A 363 -11.30 -21.13 12.96
CA MET A 363 -12.55 -21.58 13.55
C MET A 363 -12.97 -20.75 14.75
N THR A 364 -12.03 -20.37 15.61
CA THR A 364 -12.30 -19.49 16.76
C THR A 364 -12.77 -18.10 16.31
N ILE A 365 -12.12 -17.50 15.31
CA ILE A 365 -12.53 -16.22 14.71
C ILE A 365 -13.96 -16.32 14.16
N LEU A 366 -14.25 -17.38 13.41
CA LEU A 366 -15.57 -17.62 12.83
C LEU A 366 -16.66 -17.86 13.89
N GLN A 367 -16.33 -18.56 14.98
CA GLN A 367 -17.22 -18.76 16.13
C GLN A 367 -17.49 -17.45 16.88
N PHE A 368 -16.49 -16.57 17.02
CA PHE A 368 -16.71 -15.20 17.52
C PHE A 368 -17.64 -14.41 16.60
N CYS A 369 -17.43 -14.46 15.28
CA CYS A 369 -18.28 -13.78 14.32
C CYS A 369 -19.74 -14.26 14.37
N ASN A 370 -19.97 -15.55 14.59
CA ASN A 370 -21.32 -16.12 14.69
C ASN A 370 -21.93 -16.04 16.10
N GLY A 371 -21.19 -15.58 17.10
CA GLY A 371 -21.63 -15.49 18.49
C GLY A 371 -21.77 -16.84 19.21
N PHE A 372 -21.13 -17.90 18.72
CA PHE A 372 -21.18 -19.24 19.34
C PHE A 372 -20.16 -19.45 20.45
N LEU A 373 -19.08 -18.65 20.46
CA LEU A 373 -18.02 -18.82 21.44
C LEU A 373 -18.37 -18.12 22.77
N SER A 374 -18.25 -18.86 23.87
CA SER A 374 -18.28 -18.28 25.22
C SER A 374 -16.88 -17.76 25.57
N PRO A 375 -16.66 -16.45 25.72
CA PRO A 375 -15.34 -15.90 25.95
C PRO A 375 -14.79 -16.30 27.32
N ALA A 376 -13.55 -16.80 27.36
CA ALA A 376 -12.88 -17.21 28.60
C ALA A 376 -12.18 -16.05 29.32
N SER A 377 -12.04 -14.88 28.67
CA SER A 377 -11.29 -13.73 29.18
C SER A 377 -12.03 -12.39 28.98
N PRO A 378 -11.64 -11.31 29.70
CA PRO A 378 -12.18 -9.96 29.47
C PRO A 378 -11.90 -9.43 28.06
N LEU A 379 -10.70 -9.72 27.53
CA LEU A 379 -10.33 -9.42 26.15
C LEU A 379 -11.23 -10.19 25.19
N GLY A 380 -11.43 -11.50 25.42
CA GLY A 380 -12.33 -12.33 24.62
C GLY A 380 -13.77 -11.83 24.61
N SER A 381 -14.25 -11.30 25.74
CA SER A 381 -15.58 -10.68 25.84
C SER A 381 -15.67 -9.42 25.00
N THR A 382 -14.60 -8.62 24.98
CA THR A 382 -14.49 -7.41 24.14
C THR A 382 -14.46 -7.77 22.66
N ILE A 383 -13.62 -8.75 22.28
CA ILE A 383 -13.49 -9.25 20.92
C ILE A 383 -14.80 -9.84 20.43
N SER A 384 -15.48 -10.66 21.24
CA SER A 384 -16.81 -11.22 20.92
C SER A 384 -17.82 -10.13 20.55
N ARG A 385 -17.90 -9.07 21.37
CA ARG A 385 -18.78 -7.92 21.11
C ARG A 385 -18.41 -7.14 19.84
N ILE A 386 -17.12 -7.09 19.50
CA ILE A 386 -16.63 -6.40 18.29
C ILE A 386 -16.92 -7.22 17.03
N LEU A 387 -16.68 -8.53 17.08
CA LEU A 387 -16.68 -9.42 15.92
C LEU A 387 -18.05 -10.03 15.61
N ILE A 388 -18.98 -10.08 16.56
CA ILE A 388 -20.32 -10.63 16.31
C ILE A 388 -20.97 -9.94 15.10
N ASN A 389 -21.42 -10.73 14.13
CA ASN A 389 -21.95 -10.29 12.83
C ASN A 389 -20.97 -9.45 11.98
N CYS A 390 -19.65 -9.56 12.19
CA CYS A 390 -18.66 -8.86 11.37
C CYS A 390 -18.38 -9.63 10.05
N PHE A 391 -19.20 -9.33 9.03
CA PHE A 391 -19.09 -9.99 7.72
C PHE A 391 -17.73 -9.84 7.04
N ARG A 392 -17.03 -8.71 7.28
CA ARG A 392 -15.69 -8.48 6.70
C ARG A 392 -14.67 -9.49 7.20
N VAL A 393 -14.59 -9.68 8.52
CA VAL A 393 -13.67 -10.64 9.13
C VAL A 393 -14.09 -12.07 8.82
N GLN A 394 -15.39 -12.36 8.84
CA GLN A 394 -15.95 -13.65 8.46
C GLN A 394 -15.56 -14.05 7.04
N ARG A 395 -15.71 -13.13 6.07
CA ARG A 395 -15.31 -13.36 4.67
C ARG A 395 -13.80 -13.63 4.57
N SER A 396 -12.96 -12.75 5.11
CA SER A 396 -11.51 -12.93 5.07
C SER A 396 -11.05 -14.25 5.70
N ALA A 397 -11.71 -14.72 6.77
CA ALA A 397 -11.37 -16.00 7.40
C ALA A 397 -11.76 -17.20 6.53
N LEU A 398 -12.87 -17.10 5.79
CA LEU A 398 -13.30 -18.13 4.84
C LEU A 398 -12.42 -18.17 3.59
N ASP A 399 -11.98 -17.02 3.08
CA ASP A 399 -11.05 -16.93 1.96
C ASP A 399 -9.72 -17.66 2.30
N VAL A 400 -9.21 -17.47 3.53
CA VAL A 400 -8.05 -18.23 4.04
C VAL A 400 -8.34 -19.72 4.16
N LEU A 401 -9.51 -20.13 4.67
CA LEU A 401 -9.88 -21.54 4.77
C LEU A 401 -9.97 -22.21 3.39
N ALA A 402 -10.48 -21.50 2.39
CA ALA A 402 -10.50 -21.95 1.01
C ALA A 402 -9.07 -22.18 0.50
N ALA A 403 -8.17 -21.19 0.67
CA ALA A 403 -6.76 -21.32 0.30
C ALA A 403 -6.05 -22.46 1.05
N LEU A 404 -6.38 -22.72 2.32
CA LEU A 404 -5.86 -23.88 3.06
C LEU A 404 -6.36 -25.22 2.49
N SER A 405 -7.63 -25.29 2.09
CA SER A 405 -8.25 -26.50 1.56
C SER A 405 -7.63 -26.97 0.24
N GLU A 406 -7.21 -26.03 -0.60
CA GLU A 406 -6.50 -26.31 -1.85
C GLU A 406 -5.13 -26.96 -1.60
N ARG A 407 -4.48 -26.64 -0.47
CA ARG A 407 -3.16 -27.19 -0.12
C ARG A 407 -3.22 -28.50 0.64
N LYS A 408 -4.26 -28.71 1.46
CA LYS A 408 -4.48 -29.95 2.21
C LYS A 408 -5.92 -30.40 2.01
N GLY A 409 -6.12 -31.27 1.02
CA GLY A 409 -7.42 -31.84 0.70
C GLY A 409 -8.10 -32.46 1.93
N SER A 410 -9.36 -32.08 2.14
CA SER A 410 -10.26 -32.38 3.28
C SER A 410 -10.29 -31.35 4.43
N LEU A 411 -10.81 -30.16 4.11
CA LEU A 411 -11.35 -29.19 5.09
C LEU A 411 -12.90 -29.10 5.05
N PHE A 412 -13.53 -29.97 4.25
CA PHE A 412 -14.95 -29.89 3.92
C PHE A 412 -15.88 -30.16 5.10
N ASP A 413 -15.52 -31.04 6.03
CA ASP A 413 -16.35 -31.33 7.20
C ASP A 413 -16.49 -30.12 8.14
N VAL A 414 -15.42 -29.31 8.23
CA VAL A 414 -15.36 -28.10 9.05
C VAL A 414 -16.16 -26.96 8.40
N LEU A 415 -16.02 -26.79 7.08
CA LEU A 415 -16.80 -25.84 6.28
C LEU A 415 -18.30 -26.19 6.27
N LEU A 416 -18.65 -27.48 6.19
CA LEU A 416 -20.03 -27.95 6.20
C LEU A 416 -20.70 -27.65 7.56
N ALA A 417 -20.04 -27.97 8.67
CA ALA A 417 -20.53 -27.63 10.01
C ALA A 417 -20.70 -26.11 10.22
N TYR A 418 -19.88 -25.29 9.56
CA TYR A 418 -19.99 -23.84 9.58
C TYR A 418 -21.18 -23.31 8.76
N LEU A 419 -21.41 -23.87 7.58
CA LEU A 419 -22.50 -23.47 6.67
C LEU A 419 -23.88 -23.91 7.16
N GLU A 420 -23.96 -24.99 7.92
CA GLU A 420 -25.21 -25.45 8.53
C GLU A 420 -25.66 -24.58 9.72
N SER A 421 -24.83 -23.64 10.17
CA SER A 421 -25.18 -22.74 11.28
C SER A 421 -26.21 -21.67 10.83
N PRO A 422 -27.26 -21.42 11.62
CA PRO A 422 -28.32 -20.45 11.30
C PRO A 422 -27.84 -18.99 11.32
N ASN A 423 -26.65 -18.71 11.83
CA ASN A 423 -26.07 -17.37 11.94
C ASN A 423 -25.13 -17.04 10.76
N THR A 424 -24.90 -17.97 9.84
CA THR A 424 -24.03 -17.77 8.69
C THR A 424 -24.74 -16.91 7.65
N SER A 425 -24.10 -15.82 7.21
CA SER A 425 -24.72 -14.87 6.27
C SER A 425 -25.16 -15.54 4.96
N PRO A 426 -26.36 -15.26 4.44
CA PRO A 426 -26.81 -15.80 3.16
C PRO A 426 -25.89 -15.36 1.99
N THR A 427 -25.27 -14.17 2.06
CA THR A 427 -24.35 -13.68 1.03
C THR A 427 -23.07 -14.52 0.96
N VAL A 428 -22.53 -14.90 2.11
CA VAL A 428 -21.36 -15.78 2.24
C VAL A 428 -21.66 -17.18 1.71
N SER A 429 -22.85 -17.71 2.02
CA SER A 429 -23.31 -19.01 1.51
C SER A 429 -23.55 -19.01 -0.02
N ILE A 430 -23.90 -17.87 -0.61
CA ILE A 430 -24.14 -17.72 -2.05
C ILE A 430 -22.82 -17.61 -2.83
N GLU A 431 -21.84 -16.86 -2.33
CA GLU A 431 -20.51 -16.74 -2.96
C GLU A 431 -19.74 -18.07 -2.92
N LEU A 432 -19.74 -18.78 -1.78
CA LEU A 432 -19.10 -20.10 -1.67
C LEU A 432 -19.74 -21.19 -2.57
N ARG A 433 -21.05 -21.09 -2.87
CA ARG A 433 -21.73 -21.98 -3.83
C ARG A 433 -21.47 -21.62 -5.30
N ARG A 434 -20.96 -20.41 -5.59
CA ARG A 434 -20.69 -19.95 -6.96
C ARG A 434 -19.32 -20.38 -7.48
N ASP A 435 -18.40 -20.83 -6.63
CA ASP A 435 -17.11 -21.35 -7.03
C ASP A 435 -17.09 -22.90 -6.98
N PRO A 436 -17.32 -23.60 -8.13
CA PRO A 436 -17.43 -25.05 -8.18
C PRO A 436 -16.12 -25.79 -7.89
N SER A 437 -14.98 -25.08 -7.83
CA SER A 437 -13.69 -25.64 -7.42
C SER A 437 -13.67 -26.05 -5.92
N LEU A 438 -14.48 -25.38 -5.09
CA LEU A 438 -14.62 -25.62 -3.65
C LEU A 438 -15.60 -26.76 -3.29
N LEU A 439 -16.22 -27.43 -4.27
CA LEU A 439 -17.13 -28.57 -4.02
C LEU A 439 -16.63 -29.89 -4.64
N ALA A 440 -15.46 -29.85 -5.30
CA ALA A 440 -14.88 -31.02 -5.92
C ALA A 440 -14.03 -31.81 -4.89
N CYS A 441 -14.62 -32.84 -4.28
CA CYS A 441 -13.82 -33.88 -3.62
C CYS A 441 -12.91 -34.56 -4.67
N PRO A 442 -11.61 -34.81 -4.38
CA PRO A 442 -10.86 -35.77 -5.16
C PRO A 442 -11.47 -37.15 -4.87
N SER A 443 -12.17 -37.71 -5.85
CA SER A 443 -12.69 -39.05 -5.79
C SER A 443 -11.55 -40.05 -5.65
N GLY A 444 -11.29 -40.51 -4.42
CA GLY A 444 -10.44 -41.68 -4.21
C GLY A 444 -9.60 -41.66 -2.93
N MET A 445 -10.22 -41.91 -1.78
CA MET A 445 -9.61 -42.73 -0.72
C MET A 445 -10.73 -43.21 0.21
N GLN A 446 -10.91 -44.54 0.26
CA GLN A 446 -11.83 -45.22 1.16
C GLN A 446 -11.13 -45.44 2.51
N PHE A 447 -11.81 -44.97 3.57
CA PHE A 447 -11.67 -45.22 5.02
C PHE A 447 -10.29 -45.11 5.68
#